data_AF-A0A2E5WC24-F1
#
_entry.id   AF-A0A2E5WC24-F1
#
_cell.length_a   1.000
_cell.length_b   1.000
_cell.length_c   1.000
_cell.angle_alpha   90.00
_cell.angle_beta   90.00
_cell.angle_gamma   90.00
#
_symmetry.space_group_name_H-M   'P 1'
#
loop_
_entity.id
_entity.type
_entity.pdbx_description
1 polymer ?
#
loop_
_entity_poly.entity_id
_entity_poly.type
_entity_poly.pdbx_seq_one_letter_code
_entity_poly.pdbx_strand_id
1 'polypeptide(L)'
;MGKVKTEKKKVVKKKKAAGEKAADSAKAPAEKQPPKPFSRPELFSKAKELQTLFAPFREAEVNAEILRPRMQTESVENGRGQGLLCGFSFRKFKEVPKAVVFMNAPRSKGGGAFEPTDRFLTAGEQVRLTYTTTVDDSEGPVYFLAKGFFLRKSFYIKEDPNNAGKHWVGPREEAEKKFSKDVLVRSEEIIEIRIDTVNSFPGGPGRTDRQVLERYLSGAKLLIFPGGGGWNQKSTQGNFFDAIRDPLDKYVEREDLKVIDDIGIDMFENTGDITLMIKERLVEGIDHEVARPSVIKKPNENIGEINIKLGFLLYFRMDEGIAESLARGFPKKAGKEVDAYLPLLLERVEDAREQYRVTFRVFPRDLIEERGRNSMERGLKFMPPYALHQGAENQNTFSKLLILLNQRFREDEKPEEDKLKSEKLKASVDKRIEERRGHHTDEKLKSAFQDRVAAKKRKEEEG
;
A
#
# COMPACT_ATOMS: atom_id res chain seq x y z
N MET A 1 -39.89 36.92 -48.47
CA MET A 1 -40.15 35.50 -48.86
C MET A 1 -38.96 34.70 -48.35
N GLY A 2 -39.01 33.74 -47.44
CA GLY A 2 -40.03 32.76 -47.11
C GLY A 2 -39.35 31.38 -47.18
N LYS A 3 -39.34 30.63 -46.06
CA LYS A 3 -38.78 29.28 -45.85
C LYS A 3 -39.22 28.28 -46.94
N VAL A 4 -38.55 27.13 -47.12
CA VAL A 4 -39.01 25.77 -46.73
C VAL A 4 -37.90 24.78 -47.18
N LYS A 5 -37.07 24.21 -46.29
CA LYS A 5 -37.18 22.89 -45.62
C LYS A 5 -38.02 21.82 -46.36
N THR A 6 -37.38 20.82 -46.95
CA THR A 6 -38.04 19.56 -47.30
C THR A 6 -37.50 18.42 -46.43
N GLU A 7 -38.36 17.90 -45.56
CA GLU A 7 -38.14 16.71 -44.75
C GLU A 7 -38.51 15.42 -45.51
N LYS A 8 -37.73 14.37 -45.22
CA LYS A 8 -38.07 12.94 -45.03
C LYS A 8 -38.86 12.18 -46.12
N LYS A 9 -38.31 11.01 -46.48
CA LYS A 9 -39.06 9.75 -46.33
C LYS A 9 -38.16 8.55 -46.01
N LYS A 10 -38.40 8.02 -44.80
CA LYS A 10 -37.87 6.78 -44.22
C LYS A 10 -38.60 5.62 -44.90
N VAL A 11 -37.90 4.74 -45.61
CA VAL A 11 -38.51 3.52 -46.17
C VAL A 11 -38.56 2.46 -45.08
N VAL A 12 -39.77 2.24 -44.60
CA VAL A 12 -40.17 1.13 -43.73
C VAL A 12 -40.35 -0.11 -44.61
N LYS A 13 -39.50 -1.13 -44.45
CA LYS A 13 -39.81 -2.48 -44.97
C LYS A 13 -40.55 -3.25 -43.89
N LYS A 14 -41.86 -3.45 -44.10
CA LYS A 14 -42.72 -4.28 -43.25
C LYS A 14 -42.75 -5.72 -43.80
N LYS A 15 -42.64 -6.65 -42.85
CA LYS A 15 -42.78 -8.12 -42.85
C LYS A 15 -43.55 -8.79 -44.01
N LYS A 16 -43.03 -9.95 -44.44
CA LYS A 16 -43.83 -11.15 -44.72
C LYS A 16 -43.44 -12.24 -43.71
N ALA A 17 -44.44 -12.79 -43.03
CA ALA A 17 -44.33 -13.94 -42.15
C ALA A 17 -44.87 -15.17 -42.87
N ALA A 18 -44.21 -16.31 -42.71
CA ALA A 18 -44.80 -17.66 -42.71
C ALA A 18 -43.72 -18.66 -42.29
N GLY A 19 -44.00 -19.47 -41.26
CA GLY A 19 -43.18 -20.62 -40.88
C GLY A 19 -42.93 -20.75 -39.38
N GLU A 20 -43.96 -21.13 -38.61
CA GLU A 20 -43.82 -21.67 -37.27
C GLU A 20 -42.98 -22.96 -37.28
N LYS A 21 -41.98 -23.03 -36.39
CA LYS A 21 -41.62 -24.27 -35.66
C LYS A 21 -40.89 -23.91 -34.36
N ALA A 22 -41.60 -24.19 -33.26
CA ALA A 22 -41.19 -24.55 -31.90
C ALA A 22 -39.90 -23.96 -31.29
N ALA A 23 -40.15 -23.05 -30.35
CA ALA A 23 -39.49 -22.82 -29.06
C ALA A 23 -38.22 -23.62 -28.71
N ASP A 24 -37.11 -22.89 -28.54
CA ASP A 24 -36.26 -23.08 -27.37
C ASP A 24 -35.76 -21.69 -26.90
N SER A 25 -36.22 -21.28 -25.72
CA SER A 25 -36.01 -19.94 -25.18
C SER A 25 -34.59 -19.77 -24.66
N ALA A 26 -33.65 -19.45 -25.55
CA ALA A 26 -32.35 -18.92 -25.17
C ALA A 26 -32.54 -17.50 -24.59
N LYS A 27 -32.50 -17.40 -23.25
CA LYS A 27 -32.34 -16.11 -22.55
C LYS A 27 -31.15 -15.38 -23.18
N ALA A 28 -31.42 -14.20 -23.75
CA ALA A 28 -30.37 -13.28 -24.16
C ALA A 28 -29.40 -13.07 -22.97
N PRO A 29 -28.08 -13.07 -23.18
CA PRO A 29 -27.14 -12.84 -22.10
C PRO A 29 -27.43 -11.45 -21.53
N ALA A 30 -27.78 -11.40 -20.24
CA ALA A 30 -27.96 -10.16 -19.53
C ALA A 30 -26.71 -9.29 -19.77
N GLU A 31 -26.92 -8.10 -20.34
CA GLU A 31 -25.90 -7.07 -20.43
C GLU A 31 -25.33 -6.86 -19.03
N LYS A 32 -24.09 -7.29 -18.82
CA LYS A 32 -23.40 -7.04 -17.56
C LYS A 32 -23.34 -5.54 -17.39
N GLN A 33 -24.11 -5.01 -16.44
CA GLN A 33 -23.96 -3.62 -16.01
C GLN A 33 -22.48 -3.37 -15.74
N PRO A 34 -21.93 -2.23 -16.20
CA PRO A 34 -20.54 -1.89 -15.93
C PRO A 34 -20.33 -1.95 -14.41
N PRO A 35 -19.19 -2.52 -13.95
CA PRO A 35 -18.92 -2.61 -12.53
C PRO A 35 -19.01 -1.21 -11.93
N LYS A 36 -19.73 -1.10 -10.82
CA LYS A 36 -19.84 0.16 -10.07
C LYS A 36 -18.43 0.71 -9.81
N PRO A 37 -18.13 1.96 -10.21
CA PRO A 37 -16.82 2.55 -9.96
C PRO A 37 -16.48 2.43 -8.48
N PHE A 38 -15.22 2.16 -8.16
CA PHE A 38 -14.79 2.10 -6.75
C PHE A 38 -15.62 1.06 -5.98
N SER A 39 -15.87 -0.12 -6.56
CA SER A 39 -16.41 -1.29 -5.84
C SER A 39 -15.33 -2.32 -5.48
N ARG A 40 -14.16 -2.21 -6.11
CA ARG A 40 -12.97 -3.06 -5.90
C ARG A 40 -11.70 -2.23 -6.09
N PRO A 41 -10.51 -2.72 -5.66
CA PRO A 41 -9.27 -2.03 -5.94
C PRO A 41 -9.06 -1.83 -7.45
N GLU A 42 -8.73 -0.61 -7.85
CA GLU A 42 -8.51 -0.23 -9.25
C GLU A 42 -7.18 0.52 -9.41
N LEU A 43 -6.52 0.32 -10.55
CA LEU A 43 -5.25 0.97 -10.90
C LEU A 43 -5.50 2.00 -12.01
N PHE A 44 -5.13 3.24 -11.73
CA PHE A 44 -5.25 4.36 -12.65
C PHE A 44 -3.87 4.85 -13.08
N SER A 45 -3.73 5.12 -14.37
CA SER A 45 -2.46 5.61 -14.95
C SER A 45 -2.66 6.55 -16.13
N LYS A 46 -3.89 6.64 -16.67
CA LYS A 46 -4.19 7.48 -17.82
C LYS A 46 -4.54 8.89 -17.37
N ALA A 47 -4.12 9.88 -18.15
CA ALA A 47 -4.35 11.29 -17.82
C ALA A 47 -5.83 11.64 -17.60
N LYS A 48 -6.74 11.09 -18.40
CA LYS A 48 -8.18 11.34 -18.26
C LYS A 48 -8.74 10.82 -16.93
N GLU A 49 -8.30 9.65 -16.49
CA GLU A 49 -8.71 9.05 -15.21
C GLU A 49 -8.14 9.85 -14.03
N LEU A 50 -6.85 10.20 -14.11
CA LEU A 50 -6.17 10.98 -13.08
C LEU A 50 -6.72 12.41 -12.95
N GLN A 51 -7.20 13.01 -14.05
CA GLN A 51 -7.85 14.32 -14.04
C GLN A 51 -9.10 14.33 -13.15
N THR A 52 -9.92 13.28 -13.22
CA THR A 52 -11.11 13.13 -12.36
C THR A 52 -10.70 12.85 -10.91
N LEU A 53 -9.73 11.96 -10.70
CA LEU A 53 -9.26 11.58 -9.36
C LEU A 53 -8.64 12.72 -8.56
N PHE A 54 -7.97 13.65 -9.25
CA PHE A 54 -7.26 14.76 -8.62
C PHE A 54 -8.07 16.06 -8.57
N ALA A 55 -9.27 16.09 -9.15
CA ALA A 55 -10.16 17.26 -9.10
C ALA A 55 -10.33 17.82 -7.67
N PRO A 56 -10.50 16.99 -6.61
CA PRO A 56 -10.62 17.48 -5.24
C PRO A 56 -9.44 18.33 -4.74
N PHE A 57 -8.23 18.12 -5.25
CA PHE A 57 -7.03 18.88 -4.82
C PHE A 57 -7.10 20.37 -5.16
N ARG A 58 -8.02 20.78 -6.04
CA ARG A 58 -8.24 22.19 -6.40
C ARG A 58 -9.26 22.88 -5.50
N GLU A 59 -10.14 22.10 -4.88
CA GLU A 59 -11.36 22.58 -4.24
C GLU A 59 -11.32 22.40 -2.72
N ALA A 60 -10.56 21.42 -2.23
CA ALA A 60 -10.46 21.08 -0.83
C ALA A 60 -9.00 20.85 -0.40
N GLU A 61 -8.74 21.07 0.89
CA GLU A 61 -7.49 20.66 1.53
C GLU A 61 -7.50 19.15 1.73
N VAL A 62 -6.76 18.43 0.88
CA VAL A 62 -6.62 16.97 1.01
C VAL A 62 -5.35 16.65 1.76
N ASN A 63 -5.49 16.14 3.00
CA ASN A 63 -4.37 15.62 3.77
C ASN A 63 -3.76 14.39 3.09
N ALA A 64 -2.44 14.37 3.00
CA ALA A 64 -1.67 13.26 2.47
C ALA A 64 -0.47 12.94 3.36
N GLU A 65 -0.16 11.65 3.43
CA GLU A 65 1.12 11.17 3.92
C GLU A 65 2.04 10.90 2.74
N ILE A 66 3.31 11.23 2.91
CA ILE A 66 4.36 10.97 1.94
C ILE A 66 5.44 10.10 2.56
N LEU A 67 5.94 9.18 1.74
CA LEU A 67 6.98 8.23 2.10
C LEU A 67 8.05 8.19 1.01
N ARG A 68 9.31 8.26 1.44
CA ARG A 68 10.51 8.03 0.62
C ARG A 68 10.95 6.57 0.79
N PRO A 69 10.67 5.66 -0.17
CA PRO A 69 11.00 4.24 -0.01
C PRO A 69 12.50 3.99 0.18
N ARG A 70 13.36 4.82 -0.42
CA ARG A 70 14.81 4.78 -0.20
C ARG A 70 15.18 5.01 1.27
N MET A 71 14.50 5.95 1.94
CA MET A 71 14.78 6.21 3.35
C MET A 71 14.35 5.04 4.22
N GLN A 72 13.32 4.27 3.85
CA GLN A 72 12.95 3.06 4.59
C GLN A 72 14.08 2.01 4.66
N THR A 73 15.01 2.02 3.69
CA THR A 73 16.16 1.11 3.66
C THR A 73 17.43 1.70 4.26
N GLU A 74 17.46 3.01 4.54
CA GLU A 74 18.63 3.71 5.08
C GLU A 74 18.41 4.22 6.51
N SER A 75 17.15 4.49 6.90
CA SER A 75 16.81 5.15 8.14
C SER A 75 15.39 4.84 8.59
N VAL A 76 15.25 4.40 9.84
CA VAL A 76 13.94 4.13 10.45
C VAL A 76 13.14 5.41 10.69
N GLU A 77 13.80 6.49 11.09
CA GLU A 77 13.14 7.71 11.61
C GLU A 77 12.83 8.75 10.52
N ASN A 78 13.49 8.65 9.35
CA ASN A 78 13.50 9.69 8.33
C ASN A 78 12.67 9.32 7.10
N GLY A 79 12.28 10.32 6.32
CA GLY A 79 11.64 10.13 5.01
C GLY A 79 10.15 9.78 5.04
N ARG A 80 9.49 9.92 6.20
CA ARG A 80 8.03 9.97 6.32
C ARG A 80 7.59 11.39 6.64
N GLY A 81 6.52 11.84 6.04
CA GLY A 81 5.96 13.14 6.35
C GLY A 81 4.47 13.25 6.04
N GLN A 82 3.89 14.37 6.46
CA GLN A 82 2.51 14.73 6.22
C GLN A 82 2.43 16.14 5.63
N GLY A 83 1.42 16.37 4.81
CA GLY A 83 1.18 17.65 4.19
C GLY A 83 -0.17 17.67 3.46
N LEU A 84 -0.41 18.77 2.75
CA LEU A 84 -1.65 19.05 2.02
C LEU A 84 -1.38 19.00 0.52
N LEU A 85 -2.25 18.29 -0.21
CA LEU A 85 -2.29 18.34 -1.66
C LEU A 85 -3.09 19.59 -2.07
N CYS A 86 -2.39 20.59 -2.59
CA CYS A 86 -2.95 21.91 -2.89
C CYS A 86 -3.24 22.15 -4.38
N GLY A 87 -2.94 21.17 -5.24
CA GLY A 87 -3.28 21.22 -6.64
C GLY A 87 -2.56 20.20 -7.50
N PHE A 88 -2.79 20.29 -8.81
CA PHE A 88 -2.10 19.46 -9.81
C PHE A 88 -2.14 20.11 -11.19
N SER A 89 -1.20 19.69 -12.05
CA SER A 89 -1.15 20.04 -13.46
C SER A 89 -0.77 18.82 -14.31
N PHE A 90 -1.10 18.83 -15.60
CA PHE A 90 -0.55 17.86 -16.55
C PHE A 90 0.63 18.50 -17.29
N ARG A 91 1.78 17.82 -17.26
CA ARG A 91 2.98 18.26 -17.98
C ARG A 91 3.42 17.18 -18.97
N LYS A 92 4.02 17.61 -20.08
CA LYS A 92 4.57 16.70 -21.07
C LYS A 92 5.91 16.16 -20.58
N PHE A 93 6.01 14.85 -20.42
CA PHE A 93 7.27 14.16 -20.19
C PHE A 93 7.54 13.29 -21.42
N LYS A 94 8.48 13.73 -22.26
CA LYS A 94 8.61 13.22 -23.64
C LYS A 94 7.27 13.41 -24.37
N GLU A 95 6.70 12.34 -24.93
CA GLU A 95 5.42 12.38 -25.67
C GLU A 95 4.18 12.09 -24.80
N VAL A 96 4.35 11.76 -23.52
CA VAL A 96 3.23 11.33 -22.66
C VAL A 96 2.92 12.41 -21.63
N PRO A 97 1.66 12.91 -21.57
CA PRO A 97 1.24 13.78 -20.48
C PRO A 97 1.19 12.99 -19.18
N LYS A 98 1.88 13.48 -18.14
CA LYS A 98 1.83 12.93 -16.78
C LYS A 98 1.30 13.97 -15.81
N ALA A 99 0.57 13.49 -14.81
CA ALA A 99 0.09 14.34 -13.74
C ALA A 99 1.27 14.72 -12.83
N VAL A 100 1.30 15.98 -12.44
CA VAL A 100 2.22 16.53 -11.43
C VAL A 100 1.35 17.09 -10.32
N VAL A 101 1.43 16.48 -9.16
CA VAL A 101 0.71 16.90 -7.94
C VAL A 101 1.60 17.83 -7.13
N PHE A 102 0.96 18.80 -6.48
CA PHE A 102 1.61 19.79 -5.62
C PHE A 102 1.26 19.47 -4.17
N MET A 103 2.29 19.28 -3.36
CA MET A 103 2.16 19.06 -1.92
C MET A 103 2.95 20.14 -1.20
N ASN A 104 2.40 20.78 -0.18
CA ASN A 104 3.20 21.69 0.66
C ASN A 104 4.39 20.95 1.30
N ALA A 105 5.40 21.71 1.73
CA ALA A 105 6.61 21.14 2.33
C ALA A 105 6.26 20.12 3.43
N PRO A 106 6.58 18.82 3.26
CA PRO A 106 6.10 17.80 4.19
C PRO A 106 6.75 17.95 5.55
N ARG A 107 5.92 17.91 6.60
CA ARG A 107 6.39 17.87 7.99
C ARG A 107 6.66 16.44 8.40
N SER A 108 7.72 16.21 9.16
CA SER A 108 8.10 14.86 9.57
C SER A 108 7.03 14.18 10.44
N LYS A 109 6.90 12.86 10.29
CA LYS A 109 6.11 11.98 11.16
C LYS A 109 7.06 11.09 11.97
N GLY A 110 7.12 11.29 13.29
CA GLY A 110 7.81 10.39 14.23
C GLY A 110 9.28 10.72 14.55
N GLY A 111 9.55 11.89 15.14
CA GLY A 111 10.84 12.21 15.77
C GLY A 111 12.04 12.52 14.84
N GLY A 112 12.07 11.97 13.62
CA GLY A 112 13.10 12.24 12.61
C GLY A 112 12.78 13.43 11.69
N ALA A 113 13.49 13.56 10.57
CA ALA A 113 13.24 14.53 9.52
C ALA A 113 12.72 13.86 8.24
N PHE A 114 11.75 14.47 7.56
CA PHE A 114 11.35 14.02 6.22
C PHE A 114 12.53 14.13 5.22
N GLU A 115 13.31 15.19 5.36
CA GLU A 115 14.49 15.48 4.57
C GLU A 115 15.65 15.84 5.51
N PRO A 116 16.45 14.86 5.96
CA PRO A 116 17.59 15.12 6.83
C PRO A 116 18.73 15.79 6.04
N THR A 117 19.61 16.49 6.76
CA THR A 117 20.65 17.38 6.18
C THR A 117 21.70 16.67 5.33
N ASP A 118 21.82 15.35 5.44
CA ASP A 118 22.75 14.50 4.70
C ASP A 118 22.07 13.64 3.62
N ARG A 119 20.72 13.67 3.53
CA ARG A 119 19.91 12.96 2.51
C ARG A 119 18.76 13.83 2.01
N PHE A 120 19.12 14.91 1.32
CA PHE A 120 18.17 15.77 0.61
C PHE A 120 17.35 15.01 -0.44
N LEU A 121 16.17 15.53 -0.75
CA LEU A 121 15.35 15.02 -1.85
C LEU A 121 16.04 15.29 -3.19
N THR A 122 16.28 14.23 -3.95
CA THR A 122 16.91 14.35 -5.28
C THR A 122 15.89 14.17 -6.39
N ALA A 123 15.94 15.01 -7.43
CA ALA A 123 15.06 14.87 -8.58
C ALA A 123 15.14 13.45 -9.17
N GLY A 124 13.99 12.83 -9.42
CA GLY A 124 13.90 11.43 -9.84
C GLY A 124 13.91 10.42 -8.70
N GLU A 125 13.92 10.86 -7.43
CA GLU A 125 13.71 9.97 -6.29
C GLU A 125 12.26 9.47 -6.26
N GLN A 126 12.08 8.17 -6.03
CA GLN A 126 10.75 7.58 -5.88
C GLN A 126 10.09 8.06 -4.59
N VAL A 127 8.80 8.36 -4.68
CA VAL A 127 7.95 8.71 -3.54
C VAL A 127 6.62 7.96 -3.62
N ARG A 128 6.04 7.68 -2.45
CA ARG A 128 4.69 7.15 -2.31
C ARG A 128 3.86 8.16 -1.56
N LEU A 129 2.66 8.45 -2.08
CA LEU A 129 1.69 9.32 -1.46
C LEU A 129 0.45 8.51 -1.10
N THR A 130 -0.10 8.74 0.07
CA THR A 130 -1.36 8.15 0.51
C THR A 130 -2.30 9.24 0.96
N TYR A 131 -3.53 9.22 0.48
CA TYR A 131 -4.53 10.22 0.81
C TYR A 131 -5.93 9.60 0.73
N THR A 132 -6.87 10.21 1.45
CA THR A 132 -8.28 9.82 1.41
C THR A 132 -9.09 11.02 0.96
N THR A 133 -9.93 10.84 -0.05
CA THR A 133 -10.84 11.89 -0.52
C THR A 133 -12.12 11.27 -1.08
N THR A 134 -13.18 12.05 -1.11
CA THR A 134 -14.37 11.72 -1.89
C THR A 134 -14.09 12.05 -3.35
N VAL A 135 -14.51 11.17 -4.25
CA VAL A 135 -14.46 11.37 -5.71
C VAL A 135 -15.86 11.16 -6.28
N ASP A 136 -16.15 11.81 -7.40
CA ASP A 136 -17.40 11.59 -8.12
C ASP A 136 -17.58 10.09 -8.42
N ASP A 137 -18.81 9.60 -8.32
CA ASP A 137 -19.21 8.18 -8.45
C ASP A 137 -18.81 7.23 -7.31
N SER A 138 -18.19 7.73 -6.22
CA SER A 138 -17.96 6.94 -4.99
C SER A 138 -19.11 7.10 -3.98
N GLU A 139 -19.46 6.02 -3.25
CA GLU A 139 -20.48 6.07 -2.18
C GLU A 139 -19.98 6.73 -0.89
N GLY A 140 -18.70 7.03 -0.80
CA GLY A 140 -18.04 7.60 0.37
C GLY A 140 -16.54 7.79 0.12
N PRO A 141 -15.78 8.22 1.14
CA PRO A 141 -14.35 8.48 0.98
C PRO A 141 -13.58 7.26 0.48
N VAL A 142 -12.73 7.47 -0.52
CA VAL A 142 -11.88 6.44 -1.11
C VAL A 142 -10.43 6.69 -0.68
N TYR A 143 -9.76 5.61 -0.27
CA TYR A 143 -8.34 5.65 0.04
C TYR A 143 -7.52 5.41 -1.24
N PHE A 144 -6.50 6.22 -1.44
CA PHE A 144 -5.61 6.17 -2.60
C PHE A 144 -4.16 5.99 -2.20
N LEU A 145 -3.44 5.16 -2.97
CA LEU A 145 -1.99 5.03 -2.93
C LEU A 145 -1.42 5.44 -4.29
N ALA A 146 -0.81 6.62 -4.35
CA ALA A 146 -0.13 7.11 -5.53
C ALA A 146 1.38 6.81 -5.48
N LYS A 147 1.93 6.36 -6.60
CA LYS A 147 3.37 6.14 -6.79
C LYS A 147 3.89 7.14 -7.80
N GLY A 148 5.01 7.76 -7.45
CA GLY A 148 5.54 8.86 -8.24
C GLY A 148 7.01 9.11 -8.01
N PHE A 149 7.45 10.23 -8.59
CA PHE A 149 8.83 10.67 -8.54
C PHE A 149 8.86 12.15 -8.14
N PHE A 150 9.70 12.47 -7.17
CA PHE A 150 10.00 13.85 -6.82
C PHE A 150 10.65 14.55 -8.02
N LEU A 151 10.18 15.74 -8.34
CA LEU A 151 10.72 16.55 -9.44
C LEU A 151 11.63 17.66 -8.91
N ARG A 152 11.08 18.53 -8.07
CA ARG A 152 11.75 19.72 -7.54
C ARG A 152 10.91 20.38 -6.43
N LYS A 153 11.54 21.30 -5.71
CA LYS A 153 10.86 22.26 -4.83
C LYS A 153 10.46 23.50 -5.63
N SER A 154 9.28 24.05 -5.34
CA SER A 154 8.70 25.19 -6.06
C SER A 154 7.89 26.07 -5.12
N PHE A 155 7.56 27.28 -5.56
CA PHE A 155 6.52 28.09 -4.94
C PHE A 155 5.17 27.82 -5.62
N TYR A 156 4.12 27.81 -4.80
CA TYR A 156 2.73 27.76 -5.22
C TYR A 156 2.05 29.07 -4.86
N ILE A 157 1.51 29.73 -5.88
CA ILE A 157 0.71 30.94 -5.73
C ILE A 157 -0.70 30.58 -6.20
N LYS A 158 -1.64 30.49 -5.25
CA LYS A 158 -3.02 30.05 -5.50
C LYS A 158 -3.72 30.94 -6.53
N GLU A 159 -3.52 32.25 -6.45
CA GLU A 159 -4.07 33.25 -7.36
C GLU A 159 -2.93 34.06 -7.97
N ASP A 160 -2.57 33.79 -9.24
CA ASP A 160 -1.54 34.54 -9.98
C ASP A 160 -2.03 35.98 -10.20
N PRO A 161 -1.37 37.01 -9.64
CA PRO A 161 -1.75 38.41 -9.85
C PRO A 161 -1.75 38.83 -11.33
N ASN A 162 -0.99 38.13 -12.17
CA ASN A 162 -0.90 38.41 -13.60
C ASN A 162 -1.93 37.60 -14.43
N ASN A 163 -2.60 36.60 -13.84
CA ASN A 163 -3.54 35.73 -14.53
C ASN A 163 -4.71 35.34 -13.60
N ALA A 164 -5.75 36.17 -13.58
CA ALA A 164 -6.93 35.95 -12.75
C ALA A 164 -7.53 34.53 -12.95
N GLY A 165 -7.85 33.87 -11.84
CA GLY A 165 -8.44 32.52 -11.82
C GLY A 165 -7.47 31.38 -12.13
N LYS A 166 -6.16 31.65 -12.27
CA LYS A 166 -5.13 30.61 -12.43
C LYS A 166 -4.15 30.63 -11.27
N HIS A 167 -3.68 29.46 -10.90
CA HIS A 167 -2.52 29.32 -10.01
C HIS A 167 -1.23 29.47 -10.80
N TRP A 168 -0.15 29.82 -10.10
CA TRP A 168 1.21 29.78 -10.63
C TRP A 168 2.08 28.83 -9.82
N VAL A 169 2.92 28.06 -10.51
CA VAL A 169 3.90 27.16 -9.90
C VAL A 169 5.22 27.24 -10.64
N GLY A 170 6.31 27.44 -9.90
CA GLY A 170 7.66 27.47 -10.47
C GLY A 170 8.76 27.52 -9.41
N PRO A 171 10.02 27.34 -9.82
CA PRO A 171 11.15 27.40 -8.92
C PRO A 171 11.34 28.81 -8.35
N ARG A 172 12.06 28.88 -7.23
CA ARG A 172 12.36 30.13 -6.51
C ARG A 172 12.91 31.24 -7.41
N GLU A 173 13.90 30.92 -8.24
CA GLU A 173 14.55 31.89 -9.12
C GLU A 173 13.59 32.53 -10.14
N GLU A 174 12.60 31.77 -10.63
CA GLU A 174 11.57 32.30 -11.54
C GLU A 174 10.55 33.13 -10.76
N ALA A 175 10.18 32.69 -9.56
CA ALA A 175 9.23 33.39 -8.71
C ALA A 175 9.75 34.78 -8.31
N GLU A 176 11.02 34.86 -7.88
CA GLU A 176 11.70 36.09 -7.47
C GLU A 176 11.87 37.10 -8.62
N LYS A 177 11.94 36.62 -9.86
CA LYS A 177 11.98 37.50 -11.06
C LYS A 177 10.60 38.01 -11.48
N LYS A 178 9.55 37.24 -11.21
CA LYS A 178 8.20 37.52 -11.73
C LYS A 178 7.28 38.24 -10.74
N PHE A 179 7.48 38.06 -9.44
CA PHE A 179 6.57 38.55 -8.41
C PHE A 179 7.24 39.45 -7.38
N SER A 180 6.45 40.33 -6.77
CA SER A 180 6.92 41.16 -5.65
C SER A 180 7.16 40.33 -4.39
N LYS A 181 7.95 40.86 -3.46
CA LYS A 181 8.24 40.22 -2.18
C LYS A 181 6.96 39.88 -1.39
N ASP A 182 5.96 40.76 -1.39
CA ASP A 182 4.71 40.54 -0.66
C ASP A 182 3.92 39.33 -1.18
N VAL A 183 3.95 39.09 -2.49
CA VAL A 183 3.32 37.92 -3.10
C VAL A 183 4.09 36.65 -2.72
N LEU A 184 5.43 36.70 -2.73
CA LEU A 184 6.28 35.56 -2.38
C LEU A 184 6.17 35.18 -0.90
N VAL A 185 6.08 36.16 0.00
CA VAL A 185 5.87 35.92 1.44
C VAL A 185 4.55 35.21 1.72
N ARG A 186 3.52 35.46 0.90
CA ARG A 186 2.20 34.81 1.01
C ARG A 186 2.11 33.49 0.23
N SER A 187 3.13 33.15 -0.55
CA SER A 187 3.15 31.93 -1.34
C SER A 187 3.54 30.71 -0.51
N GLU A 188 3.13 29.54 -0.96
CA GLU A 188 3.44 28.29 -0.28
C GLU A 188 4.66 27.62 -0.90
N GLU A 189 5.60 27.16 -0.08
CA GLU A 189 6.65 26.26 -0.54
C GLU A 189 6.07 24.84 -0.70
N ILE A 190 6.21 24.30 -1.90
CA ILE A 190 5.70 22.99 -2.28
C ILE A 190 6.80 22.09 -2.84
N ILE A 191 6.54 20.79 -2.80
CA ILE A 191 7.22 19.81 -3.63
C ILE A 191 6.33 19.43 -4.81
N GLU A 192 6.96 19.28 -5.97
CA GLU A 192 6.30 18.79 -7.18
C GLU A 192 6.57 17.30 -7.35
N ILE A 193 5.50 16.51 -7.52
CA ILE A 193 5.60 15.05 -7.62
C ILE A 193 4.92 14.59 -8.90
N ARG A 194 5.68 13.96 -9.81
CA ARG A 194 5.12 13.28 -10.98
C ARG A 194 4.45 11.99 -10.53
N ILE A 195 3.17 11.82 -10.82
CA ILE A 195 2.44 10.59 -10.52
C ILE A 195 2.40 9.70 -11.76
N ASP A 196 2.85 8.46 -11.59
CA ASP A 196 2.82 7.46 -12.65
C ASP A 196 1.63 6.52 -12.51
N THR A 197 1.28 6.14 -11.27
CA THR A 197 0.15 5.26 -10.98
C THR A 197 -0.55 5.65 -9.70
N VAL A 198 -1.86 5.42 -9.65
CA VAL A 198 -2.70 5.57 -8.45
C VAL A 198 -3.52 4.30 -8.28
N ASN A 199 -3.46 3.70 -7.10
CA ASN A 199 -4.33 2.59 -6.73
C ASN A 199 -5.45 3.11 -5.83
N SER A 200 -6.71 2.83 -6.16
CA SER A 200 -7.84 3.04 -5.24
C SER A 200 -8.10 1.78 -4.40
N PHE A 201 -8.59 2.02 -3.20
CA PHE A 201 -9.10 1.00 -2.29
C PHE A 201 -10.47 1.47 -1.80
N PRO A 202 -11.54 1.24 -2.58
CA PRO A 202 -12.89 1.69 -2.22
C PRO A 202 -13.38 1.01 -0.97
N GLY A 203 -14.22 1.65 -0.14
CA GLY A 203 -14.72 1.10 1.13
C GLY A 203 -13.70 1.22 2.27
N GLY A 204 -12.97 2.34 2.26
CA GLY A 204 -11.73 2.55 2.99
C GLY A 204 -11.78 2.10 4.45
N PRO A 205 -10.61 1.84 5.01
CA PRO A 205 -9.45 2.72 4.85
C PRO A 205 -8.12 1.99 4.59
N GLY A 206 -7.08 2.75 4.28
CA GLY A 206 -5.72 2.33 4.63
C GLY A 206 -5.52 2.23 6.15
N ARG A 207 -6.53 1.82 6.92
CA ARG A 207 -6.47 1.43 8.34
C ARG A 207 -7.47 0.30 8.58
N THR A 208 -7.14 -0.81 9.21
CA THR A 208 -8.12 -1.84 9.59
C THR A 208 -8.39 -1.70 11.06
N ASP A 209 -9.63 -1.38 11.40
CA ASP A 209 -10.06 -1.09 12.78
C ASP A 209 -10.32 -2.39 13.56
N ARG A 210 -10.30 -2.28 14.89
CA ARG A 210 -10.45 -3.37 15.86
C ARG A 210 -11.53 -4.39 15.54
N GLN A 211 -12.73 -3.95 15.13
CA GLN A 211 -13.86 -4.83 14.80
C GLN A 211 -13.51 -5.87 13.72
N VAL A 212 -12.75 -5.46 12.71
CA VAL A 212 -12.32 -6.35 11.64
C VAL A 212 -11.16 -7.22 12.13
N LEU A 213 -10.22 -6.62 12.86
CA LEU A 213 -9.03 -7.32 13.37
C LEU A 213 -9.40 -8.48 14.31
N GLU A 214 -10.29 -8.25 15.28
CA GLU A 214 -10.69 -9.27 16.27
C GLU A 214 -11.44 -10.46 15.64
N ARG A 215 -12.03 -10.29 14.44
CA ARG A 215 -12.72 -11.37 13.73
C ARG A 215 -11.77 -12.37 13.10
N TYR A 216 -10.57 -11.94 12.73
CA TYR A 216 -9.62 -12.75 11.95
C TYR A 216 -8.26 -12.93 12.60
N LEU A 217 -7.93 -12.13 13.61
CA LEU A 217 -6.67 -12.18 14.35
C LEU A 217 -6.95 -12.50 15.81
N SER A 218 -6.15 -13.38 16.40
CA SER A 218 -6.33 -13.86 17.77
C SER A 218 -4.99 -14.11 18.46
N GLY A 219 -5.02 -14.24 19.79
CA GLY A 219 -3.83 -14.59 20.59
C GLY A 219 -2.69 -13.60 20.44
N ALA A 220 -3.01 -12.31 20.28
CA ALA A 220 -2.00 -11.27 20.08
C ALA A 220 -1.09 -11.14 21.31
N LYS A 221 0.21 -11.00 21.08
CA LYS A 221 1.23 -10.82 22.12
C LYS A 221 2.26 -9.80 21.65
N LEU A 222 2.76 -8.97 22.57
CA LEU A 222 3.89 -8.08 22.31
C LEU A 222 5.11 -8.59 23.06
N LEU A 223 6.13 -8.98 22.30
CA LEU A 223 7.40 -9.45 22.82
C LEU A 223 8.38 -8.25 22.82
N ILE A 224 9.00 -7.99 23.97
CA ILE A 224 9.93 -6.87 24.19
C ILE A 224 11.29 -7.42 24.59
N PHE A 225 12.29 -7.20 23.73
CA PHE A 225 13.64 -7.76 23.85
C PHE A 225 14.59 -6.75 24.49
N PRO A 226 15.12 -7.01 25.70
CA PRO A 226 16.25 -6.26 26.24
C PRO A 226 17.48 -6.37 25.32
N GLY A 227 18.23 -5.28 25.17
CA GLY A 227 19.41 -5.22 24.30
C GLY A 227 19.09 -5.05 22.81
N GLY A 228 17.83 -4.77 22.47
CA GLY A 228 17.38 -4.49 21.11
C GLY A 228 16.92 -5.74 20.35
N GLY A 229 16.05 -5.53 19.37
CA GLY A 229 15.67 -6.56 18.40
C GLY A 229 16.79 -6.73 17.38
N GLY A 230 17.01 -7.95 16.87
CA GLY A 230 18.01 -8.19 15.82
C GLY A 230 17.78 -7.32 14.57
N TRP A 231 16.54 -6.86 14.34
CA TRP A 231 16.17 -5.92 13.27
C TRP A 231 16.48 -4.44 13.55
N ASN A 232 16.68 -4.06 14.82
CA ASN A 232 16.97 -2.68 15.24
C ASN A 232 18.47 -2.38 15.25
N GLN A 233 19.34 -3.38 15.08
CA GLN A 233 20.78 -3.18 15.10
C GLN A 233 21.23 -2.37 13.86
N LYS A 234 22.03 -1.32 14.07
CA LYS A 234 22.68 -0.58 12.98
C LYS A 234 23.86 -1.39 12.45
N SER A 235 23.90 -1.60 11.13
CA SER A 235 25.12 -2.07 10.47
C SER A 235 26.17 -0.97 10.50
N THR A 236 27.43 -1.34 10.76
CA THR A 236 28.59 -0.45 10.64
C THR A 236 28.90 -0.04 9.20
N GLN A 237 28.20 -0.63 8.21
CA GLN A 237 28.42 -0.40 6.77
C GLN A 237 27.24 0.28 6.05
N GLY A 238 26.29 0.88 6.78
CA GLY A 238 25.30 1.79 6.21
C GLY A 238 24.07 1.17 5.52
N ASN A 239 24.02 -0.15 5.32
CA ASN A 239 22.80 -0.88 4.93
C ASN A 239 22.25 -1.63 6.15
N PHE A 240 20.94 -1.61 6.43
CA PHE A 240 20.37 -2.50 7.45
C PHE A 240 20.74 -3.96 7.14
N PHE A 241 21.06 -4.77 8.16
CA PHE A 241 21.48 -6.18 8.03
C PHE A 241 20.65 -6.94 6.98
N ASP A 242 21.28 -7.69 6.07
CA ASP A 242 20.56 -8.50 5.07
C ASP A 242 19.89 -9.73 5.73
N ALA A 243 20.48 -10.21 6.81
CA ALA A 243 19.99 -11.35 7.57
C ALA A 243 20.36 -11.21 9.06
N ILE A 244 19.61 -11.91 9.89
CA ILE A 244 19.85 -12.14 11.30
C ILE A 244 20.30 -13.59 11.45
N ARG A 245 21.42 -13.81 12.16
CA ARG A 245 22.08 -15.12 12.24
C ARG A 245 21.22 -16.20 12.89
N ASP A 246 20.43 -15.83 13.89
CA ASP A 246 19.67 -16.78 14.69
C ASP A 246 18.23 -16.97 14.17
N PRO A 247 17.67 -18.19 14.28
CA PRO A 247 16.28 -18.47 13.90
C PRO A 247 15.28 -17.84 14.89
N LEU A 248 14.00 -17.81 14.54
CA LEU A 248 12.98 -17.15 15.34
C LEU A 248 12.91 -17.69 16.78
N ASP A 249 12.96 -19.01 16.94
CA ASP A 249 12.81 -19.68 18.23
C ASP A 249 13.84 -19.18 19.26
N LYS A 250 15.10 -18.96 18.83
CA LYS A 250 16.15 -18.40 19.70
C LYS A 250 15.86 -16.99 20.20
N TYR A 251 15.03 -16.23 19.50
CA TYR A 251 14.60 -14.91 19.97
C TYR A 251 13.43 -15.05 20.95
N VAL A 252 12.38 -15.78 20.56
CA VAL A 252 11.12 -15.81 21.32
C VAL A 252 11.18 -16.70 22.57
N GLU A 253 12.17 -17.59 22.68
CA GLU A 253 12.40 -18.45 23.84
C GLU A 253 13.41 -17.87 24.86
N ARG A 254 13.85 -16.62 24.68
CA ARG A 254 14.75 -15.94 25.63
C ARG A 254 14.10 -15.80 27.01
N GLU A 255 14.85 -16.11 28.06
CA GLU A 255 14.38 -16.01 29.45
C GLU A 255 14.23 -14.56 29.94
N ASP A 256 15.00 -13.62 29.39
CA ASP A 256 14.98 -12.20 29.76
C ASP A 256 13.91 -11.39 29.02
N LEU A 257 13.09 -12.05 28.19
CA LEU A 257 12.06 -11.40 27.39
C LEU A 257 10.89 -10.93 28.25
N LYS A 258 10.51 -9.64 28.13
CA LYS A 258 9.20 -9.20 28.61
C LYS A 258 8.14 -9.56 27.57
N VAL A 259 7.11 -10.31 27.99
CA VAL A 259 5.95 -10.64 27.16
C VAL A 259 4.72 -9.96 27.74
N ILE A 260 4.07 -9.15 26.92
CA ILE A 260 2.75 -8.60 27.23
C ILE A 260 1.71 -9.46 26.51
N ASP A 261 0.97 -10.25 27.28
CA ASP A 261 -0.17 -11.02 26.81
C ASP A 261 -1.46 -10.19 26.83
N ASP A 262 -2.54 -10.72 26.22
CA ASP A 262 -3.88 -10.11 26.20
C ASP A 262 -3.91 -8.65 25.69
N ILE A 263 -3.10 -8.36 24.67
CA ILE A 263 -3.11 -7.05 24.00
C ILE A 263 -4.27 -6.95 23.02
N GLY A 264 -4.93 -5.79 22.98
CA GLY A 264 -5.90 -5.47 21.94
C GLY A 264 -5.20 -4.85 20.73
N ILE A 265 -5.40 -5.40 19.54
CA ILE A 265 -4.97 -4.72 18.31
C ILE A 265 -6.08 -3.76 17.89
N ASP A 266 -5.86 -2.47 18.07
CA ASP A 266 -6.87 -1.43 17.84
C ASP A 266 -6.95 -1.04 16.36
N MET A 267 -5.80 -0.93 15.69
CA MET A 267 -5.75 -0.42 14.33
C MET A 267 -4.48 -0.83 13.58
N PHE A 268 -4.62 -1.20 12.30
CA PHE A 268 -3.50 -1.40 11.35
C PHE A 268 -3.57 -0.43 10.18
N GLU A 269 -2.66 0.53 10.06
CA GLU A 269 -2.61 1.51 8.96
C GLU A 269 -1.65 1.11 7.84
N ASN A 270 -2.05 1.30 6.58
CA ASN A 270 -1.33 0.93 5.37
C ASN A 270 0.02 1.67 5.19
N THR A 271 0.24 2.77 5.90
CA THR A 271 1.56 3.42 5.96
C THR A 271 2.52 2.74 6.94
N GLY A 272 2.06 1.65 7.56
CA GLY A 272 2.83 0.78 8.45
C GLY A 272 2.56 1.03 9.93
N ASP A 273 1.60 1.86 10.31
CA ASP A 273 1.36 2.15 11.72
C ASP A 273 0.43 1.09 12.34
N ILE A 274 0.73 0.64 13.55
CA ILE A 274 -0.05 -0.33 14.32
C ILE A 274 -0.34 0.28 15.68
N THR A 275 -1.61 0.34 16.06
CA THR A 275 -2.02 0.79 17.39
C THR A 275 -2.45 -0.41 18.23
N LEU A 276 -1.83 -0.54 19.40
CA LEU A 276 -2.07 -1.60 20.38
C LEU A 276 -2.63 -0.98 21.66
N MET A 277 -3.51 -1.71 22.33
CA MET A 277 -4.02 -1.42 23.66
C MET A 277 -3.41 -2.43 24.64
N ILE A 278 -2.64 -1.95 25.60
CA ILE A 278 -1.98 -2.78 26.62
C ILE A 278 -2.43 -2.36 28.03
N LYS A 279 -2.51 -3.31 28.96
CA LYS A 279 -3.01 -3.06 30.32
C LYS A 279 -1.94 -2.63 31.32
N GLU A 280 -0.67 -2.69 30.92
CA GLU A 280 0.48 -2.38 31.76
C GLU A 280 1.41 -1.38 31.05
N ARG A 281 2.32 -0.74 31.80
CA ARG A 281 3.28 0.19 31.20
C ARG A 281 4.25 -0.56 30.29
N LEU A 282 4.46 -0.01 29.10
CA LEU A 282 5.26 -0.64 28.05
C LEU A 282 6.66 -1.04 28.54
N VAL A 283 7.36 -0.15 29.24
CA VAL A 283 8.78 -0.30 29.60
C VAL A 283 8.98 -0.78 31.05
N GLU A 284 7.94 -0.76 31.87
CA GLU A 284 8.04 -1.15 33.29
C GLU A 284 8.32 -2.65 33.44
N GLY A 285 9.15 -3.05 34.40
CA GLY A 285 9.46 -4.45 34.65
C GLY A 285 10.42 -5.11 33.65
N ILE A 286 11.00 -4.35 32.72
CA ILE A 286 12.06 -4.85 31.83
C ILE A 286 13.40 -4.81 32.58
N ASP A 287 14.13 -5.92 32.56
CA ASP A 287 15.49 -6.01 33.11
C ASP A 287 16.52 -5.39 32.14
N HIS A 288 16.54 -4.06 32.08
CA HIS A 288 17.48 -3.29 31.26
C HIS A 288 17.63 -1.86 31.79
N GLU A 289 18.81 -1.25 31.65
CA GLU A 289 19.11 0.14 32.09
C GLU A 289 18.17 1.23 31.49
N VAL A 290 17.46 0.90 30.41
CA VAL A 290 16.53 1.83 29.75
C VAL A 290 15.21 1.92 30.51
N ALA A 291 14.86 0.90 31.31
CA ALA A 291 13.66 0.86 32.13
C ALA A 291 13.78 1.63 33.45
N ARG A 292 14.51 2.74 33.43
CA ARG A 292 14.65 3.64 34.57
C ARG A 292 13.39 4.51 34.75
N PRO A 293 13.10 4.99 35.97
CA PRO A 293 11.85 5.71 36.28
C PRO A 293 11.55 6.93 35.39
N SER A 294 12.58 7.64 34.90
CA SER A 294 12.39 8.79 34.01
C SER A 294 11.82 8.41 32.65
N VAL A 295 12.26 7.28 32.08
CA VAL A 295 11.79 6.76 30.79
C VAL A 295 10.39 6.18 30.94
N ILE A 296 10.13 5.44 32.03
CA ILE A 296 8.81 4.88 32.32
C ILE A 296 7.75 5.97 32.45
N LYS A 297 8.06 7.08 33.13
CA LYS A 297 7.13 8.21 33.31
C LYS A 297 6.94 9.04 32.05
N LYS A 298 7.94 9.08 31.17
CA LYS A 298 7.96 9.93 29.98
C LYS A 298 8.53 9.20 28.75
N PRO A 299 7.86 8.13 28.29
CA PRO A 299 8.36 7.32 27.19
C PRO A 299 8.48 8.11 25.89
N ASN A 300 7.55 9.05 25.62
CA ASN A 300 7.56 9.87 24.41
C ASN A 300 8.78 10.80 24.29
N GLU A 301 9.37 11.22 25.41
CA GLU A 301 10.60 12.03 25.41
C GLU A 301 11.85 11.16 25.14
N ASN A 302 11.72 9.83 25.18
CA ASN A 302 12.83 8.87 25.16
C ASN A 302 12.68 7.81 24.06
N ILE A 303 11.83 8.02 23.05
CA ILE A 303 11.52 7.03 22.00
C ILE A 303 12.78 6.54 21.29
N GLY A 304 13.69 7.45 20.93
CA GLY A 304 14.94 7.10 20.26
C GLY A 304 15.80 6.15 21.11
N GLU A 305 15.94 6.45 22.40
CA GLU A 305 16.69 5.58 23.32
C GLU A 305 16.00 4.22 23.49
N ILE A 306 14.67 4.21 23.62
CA ILE A 306 13.87 2.99 23.71
C ILE A 306 14.07 2.11 22.47
N ASN A 307 13.96 2.66 21.26
CA ASN A 307 14.12 1.90 20.01
C ASN A 307 15.54 1.40 19.77
N ILE A 308 16.55 2.06 20.33
CA ILE A 308 17.95 1.61 20.28
C ILE A 308 18.19 0.44 21.23
N LYS A 309 17.63 0.51 22.45
CA LYS A 309 17.93 -0.44 23.54
C LYS A 309 16.93 -1.58 23.68
N LEU A 310 15.72 -1.44 23.10
CA LEU A 310 14.65 -2.44 23.14
C LEU A 310 14.22 -2.84 21.73
N GLY A 311 13.91 -4.12 21.55
CA GLY A 311 13.23 -4.65 20.37
C GLY A 311 11.76 -4.88 20.64
N PHE A 312 10.92 -4.72 19.62
CA PHE A 312 9.48 -4.99 19.72
C PHE A 312 9.05 -5.94 18.59
N LEU A 313 8.41 -7.05 18.94
CA LEU A 313 7.87 -8.02 17.97
C LEU A 313 6.42 -8.31 18.33
N LEU A 314 5.51 -8.05 17.39
CA LEU A 314 4.10 -8.37 17.53
C LEU A 314 3.85 -9.77 16.99
N TYR A 315 3.31 -10.63 17.83
CA TYR A 315 2.79 -11.94 17.46
C TYR A 315 1.26 -11.91 17.39
N PHE A 316 0.67 -12.65 16.46
CA PHE A 316 -0.75 -13.02 16.46
C PHE A 316 -0.97 -14.27 15.60
N ARG A 317 -2.09 -14.96 15.85
CA ARG A 317 -2.63 -16.01 14.98
C ARG A 317 -3.65 -15.44 14.02
N MET A 318 -3.53 -15.82 12.76
CA MET A 318 -4.51 -15.55 11.73
C MET A 318 -5.51 -16.69 11.62
N ASP A 319 -6.74 -16.35 11.27
CA ASP A 319 -7.73 -17.29 10.73
C ASP A 319 -7.15 -18.08 9.56
N GLU A 320 -7.54 -19.36 9.45
CA GLU A 320 -7.00 -20.28 8.43
C GLU A 320 -7.27 -19.80 7.00
N GLY A 321 -8.44 -19.19 6.73
CA GLY A 321 -8.79 -18.68 5.41
C GLY A 321 -7.95 -17.46 5.00
N ILE A 322 -7.61 -16.60 5.97
CA ILE A 322 -6.67 -15.49 5.76
C ILE A 322 -5.26 -16.03 5.55
N ALA A 323 -4.82 -16.97 6.39
CA ALA A 323 -3.49 -17.57 6.32
C ALA A 323 -3.25 -18.28 4.98
N GLU A 324 -4.22 -19.07 4.50
CA GLU A 324 -4.14 -19.76 3.21
C GLU A 324 -4.08 -18.76 2.04
N SER A 325 -4.93 -17.74 2.06
CA SER A 325 -4.95 -16.69 1.03
C SER A 325 -3.64 -15.91 0.99
N LEU A 326 -3.06 -15.63 2.16
CA LEU A 326 -1.78 -14.96 2.30
C LEU A 326 -0.64 -15.85 1.77
N ALA A 327 -0.62 -17.14 2.10
CA ALA A 327 0.40 -18.09 1.66
C ALA A 327 0.44 -18.23 0.13
N ARG A 328 -0.72 -18.20 -0.55
CA ARG A 328 -0.81 -18.22 -2.01
C ARG A 328 -0.16 -16.99 -2.66
N GLY A 329 -0.28 -15.82 -2.02
CA GLY A 329 0.34 -14.57 -2.50
C GLY A 329 1.77 -14.36 -2.01
N PHE A 330 2.15 -15.03 -0.92
CA PHE A 330 3.47 -14.93 -0.32
C PHE A 330 3.82 -16.11 0.62
N PRO A 331 4.59 -17.11 0.17
CA PRO A 331 4.83 -18.32 0.97
C PRO A 331 5.92 -18.16 2.05
N LYS A 332 6.63 -17.01 2.08
CA LYS A 332 7.78 -16.81 2.97
C LYS A 332 7.46 -15.75 4.03
N LYS A 333 7.32 -16.13 5.29
CA LYS A 333 7.15 -15.22 6.44
C LYS A 333 7.82 -15.82 7.68
N ALA A 334 8.06 -15.00 8.69
CA ALA A 334 8.44 -15.49 10.01
C ALA A 334 7.21 -16.09 10.73
N GLY A 335 7.36 -17.30 11.30
CA GLY A 335 6.27 -18.02 11.98
C GLY A 335 5.52 -19.03 11.11
N LYS A 336 4.84 -19.98 11.76
CA LYS A 336 4.09 -21.10 11.12
C LYS A 336 2.95 -20.60 10.22
N GLU A 337 2.27 -21.48 9.51
CA GLU A 337 1.26 -21.09 8.50
C GLU A 337 0.21 -20.10 9.02
N VAL A 338 -0.32 -20.31 10.23
CA VAL A 338 -1.29 -19.41 10.86
C VAL A 338 -0.66 -18.35 11.77
N ASP A 339 0.59 -18.55 12.19
CA ASP A 339 1.29 -17.63 13.09
C ASP A 339 1.96 -16.50 12.29
N ALA A 340 1.88 -15.27 12.77
CA ALA A 340 2.57 -14.14 12.16
C ALA A 340 3.38 -13.37 13.21
N TYR A 341 4.58 -12.93 12.81
CA TYR A 341 5.47 -12.11 13.62
C TYR A 341 5.84 -10.85 12.84
N LEU A 342 5.49 -9.68 13.38
CA LEU A 342 5.78 -8.39 12.78
C LEU A 342 6.80 -7.63 13.62
N PRO A 343 8.02 -7.37 13.11
CA PRO A 343 8.97 -6.49 13.78
C PRO A 343 8.45 -5.05 13.82
N LEU A 344 8.57 -4.42 14.99
CA LEU A 344 7.99 -3.11 15.29
C LEU A 344 9.04 -2.12 15.80
N LEU A 345 8.70 -0.85 15.66
CA LEU A 345 9.42 0.32 16.14
C LEU A 345 8.43 1.21 16.90
N LEU A 346 8.77 1.62 18.11
CA LEU A 346 7.90 2.45 18.92
C LEU A 346 7.79 3.86 18.31
N GLU A 347 6.55 4.36 18.13
CA GLU A 347 6.27 5.72 17.64
C GLU A 347 5.67 6.61 18.71
N ARG A 348 4.81 6.07 19.56
CA ARG A 348 4.11 6.85 20.58
C ARG A 348 3.54 5.95 21.68
N VAL A 349 3.53 6.46 22.91
CA VAL A 349 2.78 5.89 24.04
C VAL A 349 1.81 6.96 24.54
N GLU A 350 0.52 6.66 24.54
CA GLU A 350 -0.54 7.52 25.07
C GLU A 350 -1.21 6.85 26.27
N ASP A 351 -1.45 7.63 27.33
CA ASP A 351 -2.29 7.18 28.44
C ASP A 351 -3.76 7.26 28.00
N ALA A 352 -4.48 6.14 28.03
CA ALA A 352 -5.93 6.11 27.90
C ALA A 352 -6.56 5.79 29.27
N ARG A 353 -7.86 6.07 29.43
CA ARG A 353 -8.57 6.08 30.72
C ARG A 353 -8.37 4.84 31.60
N GLU A 354 -8.04 3.69 31.03
CA GLU A 354 -7.86 2.42 31.74
C GLU A 354 -6.70 1.54 31.20
N GLN A 355 -6.05 1.96 30.11
CA GLN A 355 -5.06 1.18 29.36
C GLN A 355 -4.06 2.13 28.70
N TYR A 356 -2.90 1.62 28.29
CA TYR A 356 -1.96 2.39 27.48
C TYR A 356 -2.25 2.11 26.01
N ARG A 357 -2.45 3.17 25.23
CA ARG A 357 -2.51 3.10 23.77
C ARG A 357 -1.10 3.30 23.24
N VAL A 358 -0.55 2.28 22.59
CA VAL A 358 0.81 2.32 22.06
C VAL A 358 0.77 2.22 20.55
N THR A 359 1.34 3.21 19.88
CA THR A 359 1.49 3.21 18.43
C THR A 359 2.91 2.77 18.08
N PHE A 360 2.97 1.80 17.19
CA PHE A 360 4.18 1.27 16.59
C PHE A 360 4.18 1.52 15.09
N ARG A 361 5.36 1.49 14.49
CA ARG A 361 5.60 1.40 13.06
C ARG A 361 6.12 0.00 12.75
N VAL A 362 5.53 -0.65 11.75
CA VAL A 362 6.03 -1.91 11.19
C VAL A 362 7.37 -1.67 10.53
N PHE A 363 8.33 -2.52 10.85
CA PHE A 363 9.64 -2.46 10.22
C PHE A 363 9.49 -2.64 8.70
N PRO A 364 10.17 -1.84 7.88
CA PRO A 364 9.87 -1.72 6.45
C PRO A 364 10.20 -2.96 5.61
N ARG A 365 10.98 -3.89 6.14
CA ARG A 365 11.34 -5.16 5.49
C ARG A 365 10.68 -6.32 6.22
N ASP A 366 10.04 -7.21 5.47
CA ASP A 366 9.50 -8.44 6.05
C ASP A 366 10.60 -9.29 6.64
N LEU A 367 10.30 -9.85 7.80
CA LEU A 367 11.10 -10.90 8.39
C LEU A 367 10.61 -12.24 7.84
N ILE A 368 11.52 -13.02 7.24
CA ILE A 368 11.24 -14.35 6.73
C ILE A 368 12.14 -15.38 7.39
N GLU A 369 11.64 -16.60 7.54
CA GLU A 369 12.42 -17.74 7.99
C GLU A 369 12.51 -18.75 6.85
N GLU A 370 13.73 -19.18 6.51
CA GLU A 370 13.92 -20.14 5.44
C GLU A 370 13.63 -21.56 5.91
N ARG A 371 12.59 -22.16 5.33
CA ARG A 371 12.06 -23.49 5.72
C ARG A 371 12.41 -24.61 4.75
N GLY A 372 13.28 -24.34 3.79
CA GLY A 372 13.69 -25.33 2.79
C GLY A 372 14.50 -26.44 3.45
N ARG A 373 14.09 -27.70 3.26
CA ARG A 373 14.81 -28.89 3.76
C ARG A 373 16.29 -28.96 3.31
N ASN A 374 16.64 -28.28 2.22
CA ASN A 374 17.99 -28.26 1.63
C ASN A 374 18.73 -26.93 1.81
N SER A 375 18.16 -25.96 2.54
CA SER A 375 18.83 -24.68 2.74
C SER A 375 19.87 -24.76 3.85
N MET A 376 21.11 -24.38 3.55
CA MET A 376 22.17 -24.21 4.56
C MET A 376 22.10 -22.85 5.28
N GLU A 377 21.22 -21.95 4.81
CA GLU A 377 21.08 -20.61 5.38
C GLU A 377 20.13 -20.66 6.57
N ARG A 378 20.70 -20.92 7.75
CA ARG A 378 19.99 -20.85 9.03
C ARG A 378 19.87 -19.39 9.48
N GLY A 379 18.70 -19.01 10.00
CA GLY A 379 18.44 -17.68 10.56
C GLY A 379 17.23 -16.98 9.95
N LEU A 380 16.95 -15.78 10.45
CA LEU A 380 15.92 -14.91 9.89
C LEU A 380 16.53 -14.04 8.79
N LYS A 381 15.80 -13.81 7.71
CA LYS A 381 16.25 -12.91 6.64
C LYS A 381 15.28 -11.76 6.50
N PHE A 382 15.81 -10.62 6.10
CA PHE A 382 14.95 -9.62 5.54
C PHE A 382 14.66 -9.98 4.11
N MET A 383 13.38 -9.95 3.77
CA MET A 383 13.03 -9.86 2.36
C MET A 383 13.80 -8.67 1.76
N PRO A 384 14.56 -8.86 0.67
CA PRO A 384 15.11 -7.71 -0.02
C PRO A 384 13.93 -6.77 -0.33
N PRO A 385 14.11 -5.45 -0.15
CA PRO A 385 13.11 -4.51 -0.62
C PRO A 385 13.03 -4.76 -2.13
N TYR A 386 12.00 -5.47 -2.60
CA TYR A 386 11.85 -5.73 -4.02
C TYR A 386 11.74 -4.37 -4.70
N ALA A 387 12.86 -3.93 -5.23
CA ALA A 387 12.96 -2.70 -5.95
C ALA A 387 12.16 -2.88 -7.24
N LEU A 388 11.41 -1.84 -7.59
CA LEU A 388 11.18 -1.42 -8.98
C LEU A 388 10.14 -2.10 -9.86
N HIS A 389 9.23 -2.96 -9.38
CA HIS A 389 8.11 -3.45 -10.22
C HIS A 389 6.70 -3.17 -9.65
N GLN A 390 5.68 -3.13 -10.51
CA GLN A 390 4.30 -2.78 -10.15
C GLN A 390 3.40 -4.02 -9.89
N GLY A 391 3.95 -5.10 -9.33
CA GLY A 391 3.20 -6.33 -9.04
C GLY A 391 2.67 -6.39 -7.60
N ALA A 392 1.61 -7.20 -7.38
CA ALA A 392 1.14 -7.60 -6.04
C ALA A 392 2.25 -8.31 -5.22
N GLU A 393 3.26 -8.85 -5.90
CA GLU A 393 4.46 -9.47 -5.34
C GLU A 393 5.34 -8.50 -4.54
N ASN A 394 5.20 -7.18 -4.72
CA ASN A 394 6.03 -6.14 -4.08
C ASN A 394 5.41 -5.48 -2.85
N GLN A 395 4.40 -6.14 -2.27
CA GLN A 395 3.83 -5.76 -0.98
C GLN A 395 4.44 -6.62 0.12
N ASN A 396 4.80 -5.99 1.24
CA ASN A 396 5.20 -6.71 2.43
C ASN A 396 4.00 -7.46 3.04
N THR A 397 4.26 -8.38 3.96
CA THR A 397 3.31 -9.28 4.60
C THR A 397 2.19 -8.49 5.24
N PHE A 398 2.55 -7.38 5.89
CA PHE A 398 1.59 -6.47 6.51
C PHE A 398 0.62 -5.83 5.50
N SER A 399 1.11 -5.26 4.39
CA SER A 399 0.23 -4.67 3.36
C SER A 399 -0.70 -5.69 2.70
N LYS A 400 -0.21 -6.91 2.43
CA LYS A 400 -1.04 -8.00 1.88
C LYS A 400 -2.10 -8.46 2.88
N LEU A 401 -1.69 -8.64 4.14
CA LEU A 401 -2.60 -9.00 5.23
C LEU A 401 -3.72 -7.96 5.35
N LEU A 402 -3.40 -6.66 5.35
CA LEU A 402 -4.38 -5.58 5.41
C LEU A 402 -5.40 -5.69 4.27
N ILE A 403 -4.95 -5.95 3.05
CA ILE A 403 -5.84 -6.12 1.89
C ILE A 403 -6.75 -7.33 2.08
N LEU A 404 -6.20 -8.47 2.49
CA LEU A 404 -6.95 -9.72 2.66
C LEU A 404 -8.00 -9.61 3.78
N LEU A 405 -7.65 -9.01 4.91
CA LEU A 405 -8.57 -8.78 6.04
C LEU A 405 -9.79 -7.97 5.59
N ASN A 406 -9.54 -6.84 4.89
CA ASN A 406 -10.62 -5.99 4.41
C ASN A 406 -11.44 -6.65 3.30
N GLN A 407 -10.80 -7.41 2.40
CA GLN A 407 -11.51 -8.17 1.35
C GLN A 407 -12.42 -9.21 1.97
N ARG A 408 -11.90 -10.02 2.90
CA ARG A 408 -12.66 -11.06 3.59
C ARG A 408 -13.80 -10.49 4.39
N PHE A 409 -13.57 -9.41 5.15
CA PHE A 409 -14.62 -8.73 5.90
C PHE A 409 -15.78 -8.31 5.00
N ARG A 410 -15.51 -7.69 3.86
CA ARG A 410 -16.57 -7.29 2.93
C ARG A 410 -17.29 -8.46 2.31
N GLU A 411 -16.62 -9.57 2.05
CA GLU A 411 -17.27 -10.78 1.58
C GLU A 411 -18.21 -11.36 2.64
N ASP A 412 -17.77 -11.36 3.89
CA ASP A 412 -18.56 -11.85 5.02
C ASP A 412 -19.78 -10.96 5.33
N GLU A 413 -19.67 -9.64 5.11
CA GLU A 413 -20.73 -8.64 5.29
C GLU A 413 -21.72 -8.55 4.10
N LYS A 414 -21.50 -9.29 2.99
CA LYS A 414 -22.48 -9.31 1.88
C LYS A 414 -23.80 -9.95 2.33
N PRO A 415 -24.96 -9.48 1.83
CA PRO A 415 -26.22 -10.18 2.01
C PRO A 415 -26.14 -11.62 1.49
N GLU A 416 -26.81 -12.55 2.16
CA GLU A 416 -26.79 -13.99 1.81
C GLU A 416 -27.19 -14.25 0.35
N GLU A 417 -28.13 -13.49 -0.20
CA GLU A 417 -28.52 -13.59 -1.61
C GLU A 417 -27.36 -13.28 -2.59
N ASP A 418 -26.47 -12.36 -2.23
CA ASP A 418 -25.33 -11.97 -3.05
C ASP A 418 -24.12 -12.91 -2.84
N LYS A 419 -24.00 -13.52 -1.66
CA LYS A 419 -23.08 -14.63 -1.41
C LYS A 419 -23.43 -15.83 -2.30
N LEU A 420 -24.70 -16.25 -2.31
CA LEU A 420 -25.22 -17.34 -3.17
C LEU A 420 -24.99 -17.08 -4.68
N LYS A 421 -25.15 -15.83 -5.14
CA LYS A 421 -24.83 -15.45 -6.54
C LYS A 421 -23.33 -15.54 -6.81
N SER A 422 -22.50 -15.09 -5.87
CA SER A 422 -21.04 -15.11 -5.98
C SER A 422 -20.49 -16.54 -6.00
N GLU A 423 -21.03 -17.43 -5.17
CA GLU A 423 -20.69 -18.85 -5.13
C GLU A 423 -21.08 -19.57 -6.42
N LYS A 424 -22.29 -19.32 -6.94
CA LYS A 424 -22.72 -19.86 -8.24
C LYS A 424 -21.82 -19.39 -9.38
N LEU A 425 -21.38 -18.13 -9.34
CA LEU A 425 -20.45 -17.58 -10.32
C LEU A 425 -19.06 -18.23 -10.20
N LYS A 426 -18.55 -18.38 -8.98
CA LYS A 426 -17.26 -19.02 -8.69
C LYS A 426 -17.27 -20.48 -9.15
N ALA A 427 -18.30 -21.24 -8.78
CA ALA A 427 -18.50 -22.62 -9.25
C ALA A 427 -18.61 -22.70 -10.78
N SER A 428 -19.26 -21.73 -11.44
CA SER A 428 -19.31 -21.69 -12.91
C SER A 428 -17.94 -21.38 -13.54
N VAL A 429 -17.11 -20.55 -12.90
CA VAL A 429 -15.76 -20.23 -13.37
C VAL A 429 -14.83 -21.42 -13.13
N ASP A 430 -14.86 -22.02 -11.95
CA ASP A 430 -14.08 -23.21 -11.60
C ASP A 430 -14.44 -24.37 -12.53
N LYS A 431 -15.73 -24.60 -12.80
CA LYS A 431 -16.17 -25.57 -13.81
C LYS A 431 -15.61 -25.28 -15.20
N ARG A 432 -15.56 -24.01 -15.63
CA ARG A 432 -14.94 -23.64 -16.93
C ARG A 432 -13.41 -23.78 -16.92
N ILE A 433 -12.76 -23.55 -15.78
CA ILE A 433 -11.31 -23.76 -15.61
C ILE A 433 -11.01 -25.26 -15.67
N GLU A 434 -11.86 -26.08 -15.07
CA GLU A 434 -11.74 -27.54 -15.04
C GLU A 434 -12.06 -28.15 -16.41
N GLU A 435 -13.09 -27.67 -17.11
CA GLU A 435 -13.39 -28.01 -18.52
C GLU A 435 -12.27 -27.57 -19.48
N ARG A 436 -11.51 -26.53 -19.14
CA ARG A 436 -10.32 -26.09 -19.90
C ARG A 436 -9.03 -26.78 -19.45
N ARG A 437 -8.97 -27.35 -18.25
CA ARG A 437 -7.87 -28.21 -17.78
C ARG A 437 -7.95 -29.54 -18.53
N GLY A 438 -7.37 -29.54 -19.73
CA GLY A 438 -7.37 -30.69 -20.65
C GLY A 438 -7.55 -30.27 -22.11
N HIS A 439 -8.13 -29.09 -22.36
CA HIS A 439 -8.27 -28.53 -23.70
C HIS A 439 -7.52 -27.20 -23.83
N HIS A 440 -6.39 -27.28 -24.53
CA HIS A 440 -5.59 -26.18 -25.09
C HIS A 440 -4.44 -25.61 -24.24
N THR A 441 -3.30 -26.32 -24.25
CA THR A 441 -1.97 -25.82 -24.66
C THR A 441 -0.94 -26.93 -24.48
N ASP A 442 -0.85 -27.87 -25.43
CA ASP A 442 0.27 -28.84 -25.38
C ASP A 442 0.77 -29.33 -26.75
N GLU A 443 0.17 -28.99 -27.88
CA GLU A 443 0.72 -29.46 -29.18
C GLU A 443 1.66 -28.45 -29.83
N LYS A 444 1.28 -27.17 -29.95
CA LYS A 444 2.16 -26.14 -30.55
C LYS A 444 3.37 -25.79 -29.69
N LEU A 445 3.23 -25.82 -28.36
CA LEU A 445 4.34 -25.57 -27.43
C LEU A 445 5.31 -26.74 -27.40
N LYS A 446 4.81 -27.97 -27.50
CA LYS A 446 5.59 -29.19 -27.51
C LYS A 446 6.30 -29.41 -28.84
N SER A 447 5.66 -29.07 -29.97
CA SER A 447 6.33 -29.02 -31.28
C SER A 447 7.44 -27.97 -31.29
N ALA A 448 7.18 -26.76 -30.77
CA ALA A 448 8.19 -25.70 -30.69
C ALA A 448 9.37 -26.07 -29.76
N PHE A 449 9.13 -26.85 -28.71
CA PHE A 449 10.19 -27.39 -27.85
C PHE A 449 10.98 -28.50 -28.54
N GLN A 450 10.30 -29.42 -29.24
CA GLN A 450 10.96 -30.49 -30.00
C GLN A 450 11.81 -29.94 -31.14
N ASP A 451 11.33 -28.93 -31.87
CA ASP A 451 12.08 -28.25 -32.94
C ASP A 451 13.32 -27.55 -32.39
N ARG A 452 13.23 -26.92 -31.22
CA ARG A 452 14.38 -26.30 -30.54
C ARG A 452 15.42 -27.32 -30.06
N VAL A 453 14.98 -28.47 -29.54
CA VAL A 453 15.88 -29.55 -29.10
C VAL A 453 16.57 -30.19 -30.31
N ALA A 454 15.84 -30.41 -31.40
CA ALA A 454 16.41 -30.94 -32.64
C ALA A 454 17.42 -29.97 -33.29
N ALA A 455 17.13 -28.67 -33.30
CA ALA A 455 18.05 -27.64 -33.79
C ALA A 455 19.32 -27.52 -32.94
N LYS A 456 19.21 -27.77 -31.62
CA LYS A 456 20.37 -27.77 -30.72
C LYS A 456 21.26 -29.00 -30.93
N LYS A 457 20.67 -30.19 -31.10
CA LYS A 457 21.42 -31.41 -31.45
C LYS A 457 22.18 -31.29 -32.77
N ARG A 458 21.55 -30.73 -33.82
CA ARG A 458 22.24 -30.51 -35.11
C ARG A 458 23.44 -29.57 -34.98
N LYS A 459 23.37 -28.56 -34.10
CA LYS A 459 24.50 -27.67 -33.81
C LYS A 459 25.62 -28.32 -32.98
N GLU A 460 25.32 -29.35 -32.20
CA GLU A 460 26.29 -30.09 -31.40
C GLU A 460 26.95 -31.24 -32.20
N GLU A 461 26.35 -31.68 -33.31
CA GLU A 461 26.91 -32.69 -34.23
C GLU A 461 27.70 -32.09 -35.40
N GLU A 462 27.52 -30.79 -35.70
CA GLU A 462 28.27 -30.05 -36.73
C GLU A 462 29.45 -29.22 -36.19
N GLY A 463 29.73 -29.28 -34.89
CA GLY A 463 30.92 -28.74 -34.25
C GLY A 463 31.83 -29.85 -33.75
#